data_AF-D3BQX3-F1
#
_entry.id   AF-D3BQX3-F1
#
_cell.length_a   1.000
_cell.length_b   1.000
_cell.length_c   1.000
_cell.angle_alpha   90.00
_cell.angle_beta   90.00
_cell.angle_gamma   90.00
#
_symmetry.space_group_name_H-M   'P 1'
#
loop_
_entity.id
_entity.type
_entity.pdbx_description
1 polymer ?
#
loop_
_entity_poly.entity_id
_entity_poly.type
_entity_poly.pdbx_seq_one_letter_code
_entity_poly.pdbx_strand_id
1 'polypeptide(L)'
;MKLLISIIAFISILAIANAELGIDVSSATSQKMTSSQWSCLAQKNQRAIIQVWSGGYGMNNGVVSAIQAAQNAGFQTVDLYAFLCNQCSGNSPSSNVIQQIVSKIKQSGVSFGTLWIDVEQCSGCWGSTSANAAFVVEAVQTAASLGVRVGVYSSSGEWPQTVGTLTSLSSYPQWYAHYDGVPAFSDSGAYQYGGWNNPEMKQYVGNTNQCGVSVDLDFYGSSSSSSSASSTTHTSSSSGPSSSGPSSSGPSHSSSSSGPHTSSSSGPHSSGPSSSGPHSSSSSGPGTSSESSTSSNPTSSNPTSSNPTSSNPTSSNPTSSNPTSSNPTSSNPTSSNPTSSYTVSSSSGLGWEPSRKLRIY
;
A
#
# COMPACT_ATOMS: atom_id res chain seq x y z
N MET A 1 6.54 67.59 -3.28
CA MET A 1 6.97 66.27 -2.75
C MET A 1 5.83 65.29 -2.95
N LYS A 2 6.09 64.04 -3.35
CA LYS A 2 5.07 62.97 -3.42
C LYS A 2 5.19 62.11 -2.17
N LEU A 3 4.14 62.03 -1.35
CA LEU A 3 4.11 61.16 -0.18
C LEU A 3 3.51 59.80 -0.56
N LEU A 4 4.36 58.79 -0.77
CA LEU A 4 3.93 57.41 -0.98
C LEU A 4 3.71 56.74 0.38
N ILE A 5 2.44 56.54 0.75
CA ILE A 5 2.07 55.76 1.93
C ILE A 5 1.99 54.29 1.52
N SER A 6 3.05 53.54 1.78
CA SER A 6 3.09 52.08 1.56
C SER A 6 2.28 51.36 2.64
N ILE A 7 1.05 50.96 2.31
CA ILE A 7 0.24 50.08 3.17
C ILE A 7 0.81 48.66 3.05
N ILE A 8 1.64 48.24 4.01
CA ILE A 8 2.06 46.85 4.14
C ILE A 8 0.93 46.07 4.82
N ALA A 9 0.09 45.45 4.01
CA ALA A 9 -0.92 44.52 4.50
C ALA A 9 -0.24 43.23 4.98
N PHE A 10 -0.10 43.07 6.30
CA PHE A 10 0.28 41.79 6.91
C PHE A 10 -0.87 40.78 6.72
N ILE A 11 -0.83 40.07 5.58
CA ILE A 11 -1.66 38.87 5.39
C ILE A 11 -1.05 37.77 6.26
N SER A 12 -1.48 37.71 7.51
CA SER A 12 -1.27 36.54 8.35
C SER A 12 -1.97 35.36 7.71
N ILE A 13 -1.23 34.54 6.98
CA ILE A 13 -1.72 33.25 6.48
C ILE A 13 -1.93 32.36 7.69
N LEU A 14 -3.14 32.36 8.24
CA LEU A 14 -3.57 31.26 9.10
C LEU A 14 -3.54 30.01 8.23
N ALA A 15 -2.60 29.11 8.52
CA ALA A 15 -2.69 27.74 8.04
C ALA A 15 -3.97 27.15 8.65
N ILE A 16 -5.03 27.06 7.84
CA ILE A 16 -6.28 26.44 8.25
C ILE A 16 -5.96 24.96 8.47
N ALA A 17 -5.93 24.54 9.73
CA ALA A 17 -5.81 23.15 10.10
C ALA A 17 -7.11 22.44 9.69
N ASN A 18 -7.14 21.96 8.45
CA ASN A 18 -8.27 21.24 7.89
C ASN A 18 -8.41 19.90 8.63
N ALA A 19 -9.30 19.89 9.61
CA ALA A 19 -9.84 18.69 10.19
C ALA A 19 -10.80 18.04 9.18
N GLU A 20 -10.50 16.82 8.76
CA GLU A 20 -11.33 15.99 7.89
C GLU A 20 -11.90 14.83 8.71
N LEU A 21 -13.19 14.55 8.54
CA LEU A 21 -13.78 13.27 8.92
C LEU A 21 -13.62 12.29 7.74
N GLY A 22 -13.27 11.05 8.06
CA GLY A 22 -13.14 9.95 7.12
C GLY A 22 -14.02 8.75 7.48
N ILE A 23 -14.16 7.85 6.50
CA ILE A 23 -14.58 6.47 6.71
C ILE A 23 -13.63 5.53 6.00
N ASP A 24 -13.31 4.40 6.61
CA ASP A 24 -12.77 3.26 5.90
C ASP A 24 -13.83 2.17 5.64
N VAL A 25 -13.62 1.40 4.57
CA VAL A 25 -14.49 0.29 4.16
C VAL A 25 -13.69 -0.88 3.61
N SER A 26 -14.00 -2.07 4.13
CA SER A 26 -13.45 -3.35 3.66
C SER A 26 -13.81 -3.64 2.20
N SER A 27 -13.02 -4.52 1.57
CA SER A 27 -13.19 -4.96 0.18
C SER A 27 -14.57 -5.57 -0.06
N ALA A 28 -15.09 -6.33 0.91
CA ALA A 28 -16.40 -6.95 0.85
C ALA A 28 -17.57 -5.97 1.00
N THR A 29 -17.33 -4.79 1.58
CA THR A 29 -18.30 -3.69 1.72
C THR A 29 -18.26 -2.77 0.51
N SER A 30 -17.08 -2.28 0.10
CA SER A 30 -16.92 -1.28 -0.96
C SER A 30 -17.50 -1.75 -2.32
N GLN A 31 -17.45 -3.06 -2.59
CA GLN A 31 -17.99 -3.69 -3.80
C GLN A 31 -19.52 -3.79 -3.83
N LYS A 32 -20.22 -3.56 -2.70
CA LYS A 32 -21.68 -3.72 -2.56
C LYS A 32 -22.43 -2.41 -2.33
N MET A 33 -21.72 -1.32 -2.03
CA MET A 33 -22.30 -0.02 -1.73
C MET A 33 -22.98 0.61 -2.96
N THR A 34 -24.22 1.06 -2.79
CA THR A 34 -24.98 1.77 -3.84
C THR A 34 -24.48 3.20 -4.02
N SER A 35 -24.79 3.82 -5.17
CA SER A 35 -24.49 5.24 -5.40
C SER A 35 -25.13 6.16 -4.35
N SER A 36 -26.33 5.83 -3.84
CA SER A 36 -26.98 6.61 -2.78
C SER A 36 -26.29 6.46 -1.42
N GLN A 37 -25.70 5.30 -1.12
CA GLN A 37 -24.87 5.10 0.07
C GLN A 37 -23.57 5.92 -0.03
N TRP A 38 -22.87 5.85 -1.17
CA TRP A 38 -21.68 6.68 -1.42
C TRP A 38 -21.98 8.18 -1.30
N SER A 39 -23.05 8.69 -1.93
CA SER A 39 -23.45 10.10 -1.84
C SER A 39 -23.83 10.52 -0.41
N CYS A 40 -24.50 9.66 0.36
CA CYS A 40 -24.84 9.96 1.75
C CYS A 40 -23.60 10.04 2.65
N LEU A 41 -22.58 9.20 2.40
CA LEU A 41 -21.32 9.24 3.15
C LEU A 41 -20.47 10.46 2.77
N ALA A 42 -20.41 10.84 1.49
CA ALA A 42 -19.70 12.04 1.03
C ALA A 42 -20.29 13.35 1.59
N GLN A 43 -21.58 13.37 1.94
CA GLN A 43 -22.22 14.50 2.64
C GLN A 43 -21.81 14.64 4.12
N LYS A 44 -21.09 13.66 4.67
CA LYS A 44 -20.71 13.59 6.09
C LYS A 44 -19.19 13.58 6.30
N ASN A 45 -18.47 12.91 5.41
CA ASN A 45 -17.04 12.68 5.49
C ASN A 45 -16.34 13.27 4.27
N GLN A 46 -15.16 13.85 4.47
CA GLN A 46 -14.34 14.42 3.41
C GLN A 46 -13.43 13.35 2.78
N ARG A 47 -13.13 12.28 3.52
CA ARG A 47 -12.22 11.20 3.12
C ARG A 47 -12.89 9.82 3.08
N ALA A 48 -12.54 9.02 2.09
CA ALA A 48 -12.81 7.58 2.07
C ALA A 48 -11.48 6.82 2.01
N ILE A 49 -11.33 5.75 2.79
CA ILE A 49 -10.18 4.84 2.75
C ILE A 49 -10.68 3.46 2.32
N ILE A 50 -10.32 2.99 1.13
CA ILE A 50 -10.91 1.77 0.53
C ILE A 50 -9.90 0.62 0.59
N GLN A 51 -10.31 -0.55 1.08
CA GLN A 51 -9.42 -1.71 1.09
C GLN A 51 -9.08 -2.15 -0.33
N VAL A 52 -7.82 -2.01 -0.74
CA VAL A 52 -7.33 -2.45 -2.05
C VAL A 52 -6.81 -3.88 -2.03
N TRP A 53 -6.35 -4.37 -0.87
CA TRP A 53 -5.85 -5.74 -0.71
C TRP A 53 -6.27 -6.32 0.65
N SER A 54 -6.72 -7.58 0.63
CA SER A 54 -7.00 -8.37 1.83
C SER A 54 -6.01 -9.53 1.92
N GLY A 55 -5.20 -9.55 2.97
CA GLY A 55 -4.16 -10.55 3.18
C GLY A 55 -4.68 -11.98 3.09
N GLY A 56 -4.10 -12.77 2.18
CA GLY A 56 -4.50 -14.17 1.92
C GLY A 56 -5.64 -14.35 0.92
N TYR A 57 -6.38 -13.27 0.60
CA TYR A 57 -7.46 -13.26 -0.40
C TYR A 57 -7.08 -12.49 -1.67
N GLY A 58 -6.18 -11.52 -1.57
CA GLY A 58 -5.62 -10.76 -2.69
C GLY A 58 -6.31 -9.42 -2.97
N MET A 59 -6.26 -9.01 -4.23
CA MET A 59 -6.75 -7.73 -4.73
C MET A 59 -8.28 -7.58 -4.61
N ASN A 60 -8.75 -6.41 -4.16
CA ASN A 60 -10.14 -6.00 -4.32
C ASN A 60 -10.42 -5.75 -5.80
N ASN A 61 -11.05 -6.72 -6.48
CA ASN A 61 -11.33 -6.65 -7.91
C ASN A 61 -12.23 -5.47 -8.31
N GLY A 62 -13.07 -4.97 -7.40
CA GLY A 62 -13.92 -3.80 -7.61
C GLY A 62 -13.31 -2.46 -7.18
N VAL A 63 -12.06 -2.41 -6.72
CA VAL A 63 -11.44 -1.20 -6.12
C VAL A 63 -11.50 0.01 -7.06
N VAL A 64 -11.26 -0.16 -8.36
CA VAL A 64 -11.30 0.94 -9.35
C VAL A 64 -12.69 1.55 -9.43
N SER A 65 -13.73 0.70 -9.45
CA SER A 65 -15.13 1.13 -9.45
C SER A 65 -15.52 1.82 -8.14
N ALA A 66 -14.99 1.34 -7.00
CA ALA A 66 -15.23 1.95 -5.69
C ALA A 66 -14.56 3.33 -5.55
N ILE A 67 -13.31 3.48 -6.01
CA ILE A 67 -12.62 4.78 -6.08
C ILE A 67 -13.42 5.76 -6.93
N GLN A 68 -13.83 5.35 -8.13
CA GLN A 68 -14.61 6.19 -9.03
C GLN A 68 -15.98 6.54 -8.45
N ALA A 69 -16.64 5.61 -7.73
CA ALA A 69 -17.90 5.87 -7.06
C ALA A 69 -17.77 6.88 -5.92
N ALA A 70 -16.72 6.78 -5.10
CA ALA A 70 -16.42 7.76 -4.03
C ALA A 70 -16.10 9.15 -4.61
N GLN A 71 -15.27 9.22 -5.66
CA GLN A 71 -14.96 10.48 -6.36
C GLN A 71 -16.21 11.12 -6.97
N ASN A 72 -17.03 10.33 -7.68
CA ASN A 72 -18.28 10.81 -8.27
C ASN A 72 -19.34 11.21 -7.23
N ALA A 73 -19.25 10.66 -6.00
CA ALA A 73 -20.12 11.02 -4.89
C ALA A 73 -19.72 12.33 -4.19
N GLY A 74 -18.52 12.85 -4.42
CA GLY A 74 -18.04 14.12 -3.87
C GLY A 74 -17.09 14.01 -2.67
N PHE A 75 -16.49 12.84 -2.42
CA PHE A 75 -15.37 12.74 -1.47
C PHE A 75 -14.18 13.60 -1.95
N GLN A 76 -13.58 14.36 -1.04
CA GLN A 76 -12.46 15.27 -1.35
C GLN A 76 -11.14 14.51 -1.50
N THR A 77 -10.93 13.49 -0.67
CA THR A 77 -9.81 12.56 -0.78
C THR A 77 -10.30 11.12 -0.79
N VAL A 78 -9.72 10.29 -1.66
CA VAL A 78 -9.86 8.83 -1.60
C VAL A 78 -8.47 8.24 -1.39
N ASP A 79 -8.25 7.64 -0.23
CA ASP A 79 -7.08 6.85 0.12
C ASP A 79 -7.39 5.35 -0.08
N LEU A 80 -6.35 4.52 -0.01
CA LEU A 80 -6.45 3.06 -0.05
C LEU A 80 -5.78 2.45 1.18
N TYR A 81 -6.26 1.30 1.65
CA TYR A 81 -5.52 0.50 2.64
C TYR A 81 -5.31 -0.95 2.18
N ALA A 82 -4.19 -1.53 2.59
CA ALA A 82 -3.81 -2.89 2.23
C ALA A 82 -3.47 -3.67 3.50
N PHE A 83 -4.33 -4.62 3.89
CA PHE A 83 -3.99 -5.56 4.95
C PHE A 83 -2.95 -6.54 4.42
N LEU A 84 -1.71 -6.42 4.91
CA LEU A 84 -0.58 -7.24 4.46
C LEU A 84 0.00 -8.03 5.62
N CYS A 85 -0.01 -9.35 5.51
CA CYS A 85 0.66 -10.25 6.45
C CYS A 85 1.69 -11.16 5.75
N ASN A 86 2.75 -11.59 6.45
CA ASN A 86 3.87 -12.29 5.81
C ASN A 86 3.70 -13.83 5.70
N GLN A 87 2.74 -14.43 6.41
CA GLN A 87 2.33 -15.83 6.23
C GLN A 87 1.13 -15.98 5.29
N CYS A 88 0.50 -14.87 4.89
CA CYS A 88 -0.61 -14.84 3.94
C CYS A 88 -0.19 -15.42 2.58
N SER A 89 -1.03 -16.28 2.00
CA SER A 89 -0.83 -16.76 0.63
C SER A 89 -0.72 -15.59 -0.36
N GLY A 90 0.25 -15.67 -1.28
CA GLY A 90 0.48 -14.66 -2.32
C GLY A 90 1.09 -13.33 -1.85
N ASN A 91 1.30 -13.12 -0.54
CA ASN A 91 1.76 -11.84 -0.02
C ASN A 91 3.28 -11.64 -0.01
N SER A 92 4.08 -12.71 -0.07
CA SER A 92 5.54 -12.65 0.11
C SER A 92 6.30 -12.86 -1.21
N PRO A 93 7.27 -12.01 -1.58
CA PRO A 93 7.66 -10.76 -0.93
C PRO A 93 6.57 -9.68 -1.06
N SER A 94 6.50 -8.76 -0.09
CA SER A 94 5.49 -7.70 -0.05
C SER A 94 5.62 -6.73 -1.23
N SER A 95 6.84 -6.57 -1.74
CA SER A 95 7.14 -5.76 -2.93
C SER A 95 6.31 -6.18 -4.14
N ASN A 96 6.05 -7.48 -4.34
CA ASN A 96 5.18 -7.98 -5.41
C ASN A 96 3.71 -7.55 -5.24
N VAL A 97 3.21 -7.48 -4.01
CA VAL A 97 1.83 -7.03 -3.73
C VAL A 97 1.69 -5.53 -4.02
N ILE A 98 2.64 -4.74 -3.51
CA ILE A 98 2.65 -3.28 -3.72
C ILE A 98 2.78 -2.96 -5.21
N GLN A 99 3.65 -3.65 -5.95
CA GLN A 99 3.77 -3.48 -7.40
C GLN A 99 2.46 -3.82 -8.13
N GLN A 100 1.72 -4.86 -7.73
CA GLN A 100 0.42 -5.19 -8.30
C GLN A 100 -0.64 -4.11 -8.01
N ILE A 101 -0.74 -3.63 -6.76
CA ILE A 101 -1.64 -2.54 -6.36
C ILE A 101 -1.37 -1.29 -7.20
N VAL A 102 -0.11 -0.83 -7.19
CA VAL A 102 0.27 0.43 -7.86
C VAL A 102 0.15 0.32 -9.38
N SER A 103 0.46 -0.84 -9.97
CA SER A 103 0.27 -1.07 -11.41
C SER A 103 -1.21 -1.09 -11.79
N LYS A 104 -2.06 -1.80 -11.03
CA LYS A 104 -3.50 -1.92 -11.30
C LYS A 104 -4.18 -0.55 -11.29
N ILE A 105 -3.86 0.28 -10.30
CA ILE A 105 -4.45 1.63 -10.20
C ILE A 105 -3.90 2.55 -11.30
N LYS A 106 -2.58 2.63 -11.50
CA LYS A 106 -1.98 3.46 -12.57
C LYS A 106 -2.50 3.08 -13.98
N GLN A 107 -2.72 1.79 -14.25
CA GLN A 107 -3.30 1.32 -15.52
C GLN A 107 -4.78 1.69 -15.71
N SER A 108 -5.53 1.88 -14.62
CA SER A 108 -6.95 2.29 -14.67
C SER A 108 -7.18 3.80 -14.79
N GLY A 109 -6.15 4.63 -14.61
CA GLY A 109 -6.24 6.09 -14.70
C GLY A 109 -6.88 6.80 -13.51
N VAL A 110 -7.51 6.09 -12.56
CA VAL A 110 -8.01 6.70 -11.31
C VAL A 110 -6.83 7.05 -10.38
N SER A 111 -6.97 8.16 -9.66
CA SER A 111 -6.00 8.61 -8.65
C SER A 111 -6.47 8.27 -7.23
N PHE A 112 -5.53 8.21 -6.29
CA PHE A 112 -5.78 8.11 -4.84
C PHE A 112 -4.73 8.95 -4.09
N GLY A 113 -4.99 9.27 -2.82
CA GLY A 113 -4.08 10.06 -1.97
C GLY A 113 -2.94 9.24 -1.40
N THR A 114 -3.24 8.48 -0.35
CA THR A 114 -2.30 7.66 0.43
C THR A 114 -2.61 6.17 0.29
N LEU A 115 -1.59 5.32 0.24
CA LEU A 115 -1.70 3.89 0.50
C LEU A 115 -1.30 3.63 1.96
N TRP A 116 -2.24 3.17 2.78
CA TRP A 116 -2.00 2.78 4.16
C TRP A 116 -1.64 1.28 4.23
N ILE A 117 -0.47 0.96 4.77
CA ILE A 117 -0.08 -0.43 5.07
C ILE A 117 -0.68 -0.77 6.44
N ASP A 118 -1.63 -1.70 6.43
CA ASP A 118 -2.37 -2.13 7.63
C ASP A 118 -1.64 -3.32 8.28
N VAL A 119 -1.30 -3.13 9.57
CA VAL A 119 -0.43 -3.97 10.38
C VAL A 119 -1.13 -4.36 11.69
N GLU A 120 -2.25 -5.09 11.56
CA GLU A 120 -3.01 -5.66 12.68
C GLU A 120 -2.77 -7.17 12.91
N GLN A 121 -3.21 -7.70 14.05
CA GLN A 121 -3.06 -9.12 14.41
C GLN A 121 -4.19 -10.00 13.85
N CYS A 122 -3.83 -11.11 13.19
CA CYS A 122 -4.78 -12.19 12.90
C CYS A 122 -4.16 -13.60 12.97
N SER A 123 -5.03 -14.60 13.13
CA SER A 123 -4.65 -16.01 13.37
C SER A 123 -3.89 -16.60 12.18
N GLY A 124 -2.63 -17.04 12.43
CA GLY A 124 -1.77 -17.64 11.41
C GLY A 124 -1.20 -16.63 10.39
N CYS A 125 -1.40 -15.33 10.59
CA CYS A 125 -1.02 -14.28 9.64
C CYS A 125 0.46 -13.87 9.72
N TRP A 126 1.07 -14.03 10.89
CA TRP A 126 2.37 -13.43 11.22
C TRP A 126 3.36 -14.45 11.76
N GLY A 127 4.63 -14.29 11.38
CA GLY A 127 5.77 -15.04 11.91
C GLY A 127 6.42 -14.34 13.10
N SER A 128 7.75 -14.44 13.21
CA SER A 128 8.49 -13.68 14.23
C SER A 128 8.43 -12.18 13.98
N THR A 129 8.37 -11.39 15.05
CA THR A 129 8.28 -9.91 14.98
C THR A 129 9.37 -9.27 14.11
N SER A 130 10.58 -9.85 14.07
CA SER A 130 11.67 -9.40 13.19
C SER A 130 11.41 -9.66 11.71
N ALA A 131 10.84 -10.81 11.34
CA ALA A 131 10.46 -11.12 9.96
C ALA A 131 9.23 -10.32 9.52
N ASN A 132 8.31 -10.05 10.44
CA ASN A 132 7.14 -9.20 10.22
C ASN A 132 7.58 -7.74 9.99
N ALA A 133 8.49 -7.24 10.82
CA ALA A 133 9.07 -5.91 10.69
C ALA A 133 9.79 -5.71 9.35
N ALA A 134 10.63 -6.66 8.94
CA ALA A 134 11.32 -6.60 7.64
C ALA A 134 10.32 -6.55 6.46
N PHE A 135 9.25 -7.35 6.52
CA PHE A 135 8.18 -7.38 5.53
C PHE A 135 7.39 -6.06 5.45
N VAL A 136 7.03 -5.45 6.59
CA VAL A 136 6.34 -4.14 6.62
C VAL A 136 7.25 -3.02 6.12
N VAL A 137 8.55 -3.06 6.44
CA VAL A 137 9.55 -2.11 5.92
C VAL A 137 9.68 -2.23 4.39
N GLU A 138 9.76 -3.45 3.85
CA GLU A 138 9.78 -3.69 2.40
C GLU A 138 8.52 -3.12 1.73
N ALA A 139 7.33 -3.32 2.30
CA ALA A 139 6.07 -2.84 1.75
C ALA A 139 6.05 -1.31 1.64
N VAL A 140 6.38 -0.63 2.74
CA VAL A 140 6.40 0.84 2.79
C VAL A 140 7.48 1.42 1.87
N GLN A 141 8.70 0.88 1.87
CA GLN A 141 9.79 1.35 1.01
C GLN A 141 9.51 1.07 -0.48
N THR A 142 8.82 -0.03 -0.81
CA THR A 142 8.38 -0.30 -2.19
C THR A 142 7.36 0.74 -2.65
N ALA A 143 6.35 1.06 -1.83
CA ALA A 143 5.34 2.05 -2.20
C ALA A 143 5.96 3.44 -2.41
N ALA A 144 6.83 3.86 -1.49
CA ALA A 144 7.58 5.11 -1.60
C ALA A 144 8.44 5.17 -2.87
N SER A 145 9.19 4.11 -3.20
CA SER A 145 10.03 4.08 -4.40
C SER A 145 9.25 4.07 -5.72
N LEU A 146 7.99 3.61 -5.72
CA LEU A 146 7.07 3.70 -6.85
C LEU A 146 6.36 5.07 -6.98
N GLY A 147 6.73 6.06 -6.15
CA GLY A 147 6.19 7.41 -6.16
C GLY A 147 4.79 7.52 -5.53
N VAL A 148 4.42 6.60 -4.65
CA VAL A 148 3.14 6.61 -3.94
C VAL A 148 3.33 7.17 -2.53
N ARG A 149 2.47 8.10 -2.11
CA ARG A 149 2.39 8.51 -0.70
C ARG A 149 1.91 7.30 0.10
N VAL A 150 2.69 6.89 1.08
CA VAL A 150 2.46 5.69 1.88
C VAL A 150 2.52 6.03 3.36
N GLY A 151 1.60 5.47 4.13
CA GLY A 151 1.56 5.56 5.59
C GLY A 151 1.35 4.18 6.21
N VAL A 152 1.32 4.12 7.54
CA VAL A 152 1.16 2.87 8.31
C VAL A 152 -0.04 2.97 9.25
N TYR A 153 -0.87 1.92 9.27
CA TYR A 153 -1.96 1.72 10.23
C TYR A 153 -1.65 0.60 11.21
N SER A 154 -1.93 0.83 12.50
CA SER A 154 -1.90 -0.18 13.55
C SER A 154 -2.57 0.36 14.83
N SER A 155 -2.40 -0.35 15.96
CA SER A 155 -2.76 0.12 17.30
C SER A 155 -1.55 0.03 18.25
N SER A 156 -1.59 0.76 19.36
CA SER A 156 -0.51 0.71 20.38
C SER A 156 -0.36 -0.66 21.05
N GLY A 157 -1.43 -1.46 21.07
CA GLY A 157 -1.41 -2.84 21.53
C GLY A 157 -0.84 -3.83 20.51
N GLU A 158 -1.16 -3.64 19.22
CA GLU A 158 -0.79 -4.60 18.17
C GLU A 158 0.59 -4.36 17.57
N TRP A 159 1.05 -3.11 17.41
CA TRP A 159 2.37 -2.83 16.87
C TRP A 159 3.51 -3.62 17.56
N PRO A 160 3.65 -3.63 18.91
CA PRO A 160 4.68 -4.43 19.57
C PRO A 160 4.45 -5.95 19.46
N GLN A 161 3.22 -6.41 19.26
CA GLN A 161 2.91 -7.84 19.06
C GLN A 161 3.22 -8.29 17.62
N THR A 162 2.99 -7.42 16.63
CA THR A 162 3.19 -7.72 15.20
C THR A 162 4.64 -7.51 14.79
N VAL A 163 5.24 -6.36 15.08
CA VAL A 163 6.58 -5.97 14.57
C VAL A 163 7.58 -5.61 15.67
N GLY A 164 7.22 -5.77 16.95
CA GLY A 164 8.13 -5.56 18.07
C GLY A 164 8.57 -4.09 18.20
N THR A 165 9.87 -3.88 18.37
CA THR A 165 10.46 -2.54 18.58
C THR A 165 10.81 -1.81 17.27
N LEU A 166 10.06 -2.05 16.19
CA LEU A 166 10.29 -1.37 14.91
C LEU A 166 9.99 0.13 15.01
N THR A 167 10.97 0.97 14.69
CA THR A 167 10.87 2.45 14.74
C THR A 167 11.30 3.18 13.45
N SER A 168 11.90 2.47 12.49
CA SER A 168 12.47 3.07 11.26
C SER A 168 11.44 3.58 10.24
N LEU A 169 10.14 3.43 10.54
CA LEU A 169 9.03 3.93 9.73
C LEU A 169 8.41 5.24 10.28
N SER A 170 8.94 5.76 11.39
CA SER A 170 8.49 7.01 12.04
C SER A 170 8.57 8.28 11.18
N SER A 171 9.23 8.23 10.02
CA SER A 171 9.26 9.30 9.02
C SER A 171 8.10 9.27 8.02
N TYR A 172 7.27 8.23 8.02
CA TYR A 172 6.06 8.11 7.20
C TYR A 172 4.81 8.48 8.02
N PRO A 173 3.70 8.91 7.38
CA PRO A 173 2.42 9.13 8.05
C PRO A 173 1.95 7.95 8.91
N GLN A 174 1.37 8.26 10.07
CA GLN A 174 0.75 7.30 10.97
C GLN A 174 -0.77 7.48 11.00
N TRP A 175 -1.48 6.37 10.86
CA TRP A 175 -2.88 6.19 11.20
C TRP A 175 -2.92 5.28 12.44
N TYR A 176 -3.51 5.72 13.54
CA TYR A 176 -3.61 4.90 14.75
C TYR A 176 -5.06 4.60 15.15
N ALA A 177 -5.32 3.37 15.57
CA ALA A 177 -6.60 2.99 16.16
C ALA A 177 -6.63 3.27 17.66
N HIS A 178 -7.60 4.07 18.10
CA HIS A 178 -8.04 4.12 19.48
C HIS A 178 -9.52 4.55 19.58
N TYR A 179 -10.37 3.61 20.00
CA TYR A 179 -11.83 3.72 19.91
C TYR A 179 -12.48 4.42 21.11
N ASP A 180 -12.09 5.67 21.36
CA ASP A 180 -12.67 6.53 22.39
C ASP A 180 -13.91 7.33 21.94
N GLY A 181 -14.26 7.28 20.65
CA GLY A 181 -15.35 8.08 20.08
C GLY A 181 -15.00 9.56 19.86
N VAL A 182 -13.73 9.96 20.02
CA VAL A 182 -13.27 11.35 19.93
C VAL A 182 -12.50 11.59 18.63
N PRO A 183 -13.07 12.33 17.66
CA PRO A 183 -12.37 12.76 16.44
C PRO A 183 -11.40 13.92 16.75
N ALA A 184 -10.35 13.62 17.50
CA ALA A 184 -9.23 14.52 17.80
C ALA A 184 -8.03 13.71 18.30
N PHE A 185 -6.83 14.29 18.17
CA PHE A 185 -5.57 13.70 18.65
C PHE A 185 -5.27 13.99 20.13
N SER A 186 -6.28 14.32 20.94
CA SER A 186 -6.12 14.70 22.36
C SER A 186 -5.54 13.59 23.24
N ASP A 187 -5.66 12.35 22.81
CA ASP A 187 -5.13 11.13 23.44
C ASP A 187 -3.75 10.72 22.92
N SER A 188 -3.31 11.21 21.75
CA SER A 188 -2.14 10.71 21.00
C SER A 188 -0.85 10.55 21.82
N GLY A 189 -0.58 11.44 22.77
CA GLY A 189 0.58 11.36 23.67
C GLY A 189 0.60 10.14 24.61
N ALA A 190 -0.56 9.50 24.86
CA ALA A 190 -0.67 8.27 25.64
C ALA A 190 -0.67 6.99 24.76
N TYR A 191 -0.82 7.13 23.43
CA TYR A 191 -0.93 6.03 22.47
C TYR A 191 0.25 6.01 21.49
N GLN A 192 1.42 6.50 21.93
CA GLN A 192 2.64 6.51 21.15
C GLN A 192 3.24 5.10 21.00
N TYR A 193 3.64 4.75 19.77
CA TYR A 193 4.39 3.55 19.42
C TYR A 193 5.23 3.81 18.18
N GLY A 194 6.13 2.88 17.83
CA GLY A 194 6.89 2.92 16.57
C GLY A 194 7.77 4.15 16.31
N GLY A 195 8.03 4.97 17.34
CA GLY A 195 8.77 6.24 17.23
C GLY A 195 7.94 7.41 16.68
N TRP A 196 6.66 7.21 16.35
CA TRP A 196 5.78 8.30 15.95
C TRP A 196 5.39 9.18 17.14
N ASN A 197 5.43 10.49 16.91
CA ASN A 197 5.09 11.52 17.91
C ASN A 197 3.97 12.47 17.44
N ASN A 198 3.66 12.47 16.14
CA ASN A 198 2.69 13.33 15.49
C ASN A 198 1.89 12.46 14.51
N PRO A 199 0.73 11.91 14.90
CA PRO A 199 -0.12 11.16 13.99
C PRO A 199 -0.76 12.06 12.94
N GLU A 200 -1.12 11.48 11.80
CA GLU A 200 -1.79 12.17 10.69
C GLU A 200 -3.27 11.77 10.58
N MET A 201 -3.61 10.54 11.02
CA MET A 201 -4.98 10.04 11.09
C MET A 201 -5.23 9.22 12.36
N LYS A 202 -6.48 9.19 12.85
CA LYS A 202 -6.96 8.36 13.98
C LYS A 202 -8.24 7.64 13.60
N GLN A 203 -8.26 6.30 13.68
CA GLN A 203 -9.51 5.52 13.65
C GLN A 203 -10.13 5.58 15.06
N TYR A 204 -11.25 6.29 15.21
CA TYR A 204 -11.81 6.68 16.51
C TYR A 204 -13.14 5.99 16.86
N VAL A 205 -13.79 5.34 15.89
CA VAL A 205 -14.91 4.40 16.12
C VAL A 205 -14.79 3.24 15.12
N GLY A 206 -14.74 2.01 15.62
CA GLY A 206 -14.84 0.82 14.77
C GLY A 206 -16.27 0.29 14.65
N ASN A 207 -16.60 -0.27 13.49
CA ASN A 207 -17.78 -1.09 13.19
C ASN A 207 -19.14 -0.43 13.54
N THR A 208 -19.30 0.83 13.14
CA THR A 208 -20.55 1.59 13.29
C THR A 208 -21.39 1.56 12.02
N ASN A 209 -22.63 2.07 12.09
CA ASN A 209 -23.47 2.25 10.92
C ASN A 209 -23.56 3.72 10.53
N GLN A 210 -23.16 4.04 9.29
CA GLN A 210 -23.45 5.34 8.69
C GLN A 210 -24.08 5.12 7.30
N CYS A 211 -25.18 5.82 7.02
CA CYS A 211 -25.91 5.71 5.75
C CYS A 211 -26.38 4.28 5.38
N GLY A 212 -26.59 3.40 6.37
CA GLY A 212 -26.94 2.00 6.13
C GLY A 212 -25.75 1.12 5.73
N VAL A 213 -24.53 1.62 5.85
CA VAL A 213 -23.26 0.90 5.58
C VAL A 213 -22.53 0.65 6.89
N SER A 214 -21.92 -0.53 7.04
CA SER A 214 -20.97 -0.79 8.13
C SER A 214 -19.64 -0.11 7.78
N VAL A 215 -19.23 0.85 8.59
CA VAL A 215 -18.03 1.67 8.40
C VAL A 215 -17.28 1.81 9.72
N ASP A 216 -15.98 2.04 9.61
CA ASP A 216 -15.19 2.58 10.70
C ASP A 216 -15.04 4.11 10.45
N LEU A 217 -14.81 4.91 11.51
CA LEU A 217 -14.76 6.37 11.42
C LEU A 217 -13.36 6.90 11.74
N ASP A 218 -12.91 7.85 10.91
CA ASP A 218 -11.57 8.43 10.97
C ASP A 218 -11.57 9.93 11.19
N PHE A 219 -10.53 10.40 11.87
CA PHE A 219 -10.18 11.81 11.98
C PHE A 219 -8.81 12.03 11.36
N TYR A 220 -8.72 12.90 10.36
CA TYR A 220 -7.48 13.32 9.72
C TYR A 220 -7.25 14.81 9.96
N GLY A 221 -6.01 15.23 10.19
CA GLY A 221 -5.71 16.65 10.38
C GLY A 221 -4.32 16.92 10.94
N SER A 222 -4.10 18.14 11.40
CA SER A 222 -2.85 18.51 12.09
C SER A 222 -2.89 18.08 13.55
N SER A 223 -1.90 17.31 14.00
CA SER A 223 -1.59 17.13 15.43
C SER A 223 -1.04 18.45 15.99
N SER A 224 -1.96 19.33 16.41
CA SER A 224 -1.68 20.66 16.94
C SER A 224 -1.06 20.60 18.33
N SER A 225 0.22 20.25 18.37
CA SER A 225 1.07 20.40 19.55
C SER A 225 1.11 21.87 19.97
N SER A 226 0.29 22.21 20.98
CA SER A 226 0.08 23.54 21.54
C SER A 226 1.30 24.02 22.33
N SER A 227 2.38 24.24 21.58
CA SER A 227 3.66 24.77 22.01
C SER A 227 3.52 26.26 22.33
N SER A 228 3.04 26.55 23.54
CA SER A 228 2.96 27.90 24.11
C SER A 228 4.30 28.62 23.99
N ALA A 229 4.40 29.56 23.05
CA ALA A 229 5.61 30.31 22.76
C ALA A 229 5.94 31.29 23.91
N SER A 230 6.63 30.79 24.94
CA SER A 230 7.10 31.61 26.05
C SER A 230 8.20 32.56 25.56
N SER A 231 7.86 33.84 25.47
CA SER A 231 8.72 34.89 24.92
C SER A 231 9.85 35.25 25.89
N THR A 232 11.03 34.64 25.73
CA THR A 232 12.24 35.03 26.47
C THR A 232 13.11 35.95 25.61
N THR A 233 12.94 37.26 25.76
CA THR A 233 13.74 38.28 25.07
C THR A 233 15.18 38.32 25.59
N HIS A 234 16.14 37.84 24.80
CA HIS A 234 17.57 38.10 25.03
C HIS A 234 18.06 39.22 24.10
N THR A 235 18.42 40.36 24.69
CA THR A 235 19.02 41.50 23.99
C THR A 235 20.50 41.27 23.70
N SER A 236 20.91 41.44 22.44
CA SER A 236 22.31 41.41 22.03
C SER A 236 23.07 42.65 22.49
N SER A 237 24.28 42.46 23.02
CA SER A 237 25.27 43.54 23.23
C SER A 237 26.63 43.10 22.67
N SER A 238 27.21 43.92 21.81
CA SER A 238 28.37 43.55 20.97
C SER A 238 29.63 44.33 21.34
N SER A 239 30.69 43.63 21.74
CA SER A 239 32.05 44.19 21.80
C SER A 239 33.13 43.10 21.75
N GLY A 240 33.93 43.10 20.68
CA GLY A 240 35.30 42.58 20.69
C GLY A 240 36.29 43.76 20.68
N PRO A 241 37.56 43.57 20.26
CA PRO A 241 38.25 42.32 19.93
C PRO A 241 39.61 42.18 20.68
N SER A 242 40.32 41.07 20.48
CA SER A 242 41.80 41.00 20.59
C SER A 242 42.33 39.76 19.89
N SER A 243 43.63 39.77 19.53
CA SER A 243 44.19 38.94 18.46
C SER A 243 45.48 38.22 18.84
N SER A 244 45.58 36.93 18.50
CA SER A 244 46.86 36.25 18.25
C SER A 244 46.68 34.97 17.41
N GLY A 245 47.56 34.81 16.43
CA GLY A 245 47.90 33.54 15.79
C GLY A 245 49.41 33.58 15.49
N PRO A 246 49.95 32.79 14.54
CA PRO A 246 49.39 31.60 13.89
C PRO A 246 50.31 30.38 14.10
N SER A 247 49.94 29.21 13.57
CA SER A 247 50.92 28.18 13.15
C SER A 247 50.32 27.21 12.13
N SER A 248 51.16 26.68 11.26
CA SER A 248 50.78 25.92 10.06
C SER A 248 51.62 24.67 9.88
N SER A 249 51.01 23.55 9.47
CA SER A 249 51.63 22.57 8.56
C SER A 249 50.69 21.42 8.16
N GLY A 250 50.57 21.19 6.85
CA GLY A 250 50.52 19.83 6.29
C GLY A 250 51.92 19.45 5.77
N PRO A 251 52.09 18.60 4.73
CA PRO A 251 51.06 17.89 3.94
C PRO A 251 51.44 16.41 3.61
N SER A 252 50.71 15.78 2.67
CA SER A 252 51.22 14.76 1.67
C SER A 252 51.78 13.41 2.17
N HIS A 253 51.96 12.35 1.35
CA HIS A 253 51.21 11.72 0.23
C HIS A 253 51.90 10.36 -0.08
N SER A 254 51.29 9.51 -0.94
CA SER A 254 51.95 8.46 -1.78
C SER A 254 52.51 7.20 -1.06
N SER A 255 52.74 6.02 -1.69
CA SER A 255 52.17 5.38 -2.91
C SER A 255 52.77 3.96 -3.11
N SER A 256 52.16 3.13 -3.99
CA SER A 256 52.83 2.06 -4.79
C SER A 256 53.33 0.78 -4.06
N SER A 257 53.55 -0.40 -4.68
CA SER A 257 53.15 -0.99 -5.99
C SER A 257 53.63 -2.45 -6.15
N SER A 258 52.95 -3.29 -6.97
CA SER A 258 53.46 -4.53 -7.62
C SER A 258 53.83 -5.75 -6.73
N GLY A 259 53.89 -7.02 -7.19
CA GLY A 259 53.69 -7.63 -8.53
C GLY A 259 53.53 -9.19 -8.47
N PRO A 260 53.45 -9.94 -9.61
CA PRO A 260 52.84 -11.29 -9.66
C PRO A 260 53.69 -12.48 -10.22
N HIS A 261 53.26 -13.73 -9.94
CA HIS A 261 53.65 -15.02 -10.57
C HIS A 261 52.46 -16.03 -10.51
N THR A 262 52.14 -17.05 -11.37
CA THR A 262 52.80 -17.91 -12.41
C THR A 262 53.49 -19.19 -11.85
N SER A 263 53.22 -20.46 -12.21
CA SER A 263 52.39 -21.15 -13.26
C SER A 263 52.08 -22.63 -12.83
N SER A 264 50.94 -23.32 -13.10
CA SER A 264 50.44 -24.05 -14.33
C SER A 264 50.48 -25.61 -14.32
N SER A 265 49.38 -26.31 -14.68
CA SER A 265 49.30 -27.59 -15.45
C SER A 265 47.85 -28.17 -15.52
N SER A 266 47.41 -29.05 -16.44
CA SER A 266 47.53 -29.05 -17.93
C SER A 266 46.62 -30.11 -18.65
N GLY A 267 45.58 -29.68 -19.38
CA GLY A 267 44.92 -30.39 -20.52
C GLY A 267 44.03 -31.64 -20.23
N PRO A 268 43.39 -32.26 -21.26
CA PRO A 268 43.37 -31.89 -22.70
C PRO A 268 41.98 -31.86 -23.42
N HIS A 269 41.86 -30.93 -24.37
CA HIS A 269 41.15 -30.95 -25.68
C HIS A 269 39.92 -31.84 -26.01
N SER A 270 38.93 -31.21 -26.67
CA SER A 270 38.50 -31.54 -28.05
C SER A 270 37.76 -30.37 -28.74
N SER A 271 37.92 -30.23 -30.06
CA SER A 271 37.28 -29.24 -30.98
C SER A 271 36.35 -29.96 -31.97
N GLY A 272 35.47 -29.36 -32.77
CA GLY A 272 35.05 -27.98 -33.13
C GLY A 272 33.88 -28.12 -34.15
N PRO A 273 33.65 -27.24 -35.15
CA PRO A 273 34.14 -25.87 -35.40
C PRO A 273 32.98 -24.85 -35.63
N SER A 274 33.28 -23.66 -36.14
CA SER A 274 32.31 -22.66 -36.64
C SER A 274 32.64 -22.23 -38.08
N SER A 275 31.72 -21.57 -38.78
CA SER A 275 31.96 -20.87 -40.06
C SER A 275 31.15 -19.58 -40.16
N SER A 276 31.65 -18.58 -40.91
CA SER A 276 31.06 -17.23 -40.97
C SER A 276 31.51 -16.39 -42.18
N GLY A 277 30.61 -15.53 -42.68
CA GLY A 277 30.88 -14.47 -43.67
C GLY A 277 30.76 -14.86 -45.15
N PRO A 278 30.84 -13.90 -46.11
CA PRO A 278 31.17 -12.47 -45.94
C PRO A 278 30.09 -11.47 -46.45
N HIS A 279 30.42 -10.17 -46.44
CA HIS A 279 29.59 -9.02 -46.87
C HIS A 279 29.74 -8.64 -48.37
N SER A 280 28.81 -7.84 -48.92
CA SER A 280 29.08 -6.59 -49.68
C SER A 280 27.77 -5.90 -50.15
N SER A 281 27.83 -4.70 -50.76
CA SER A 281 26.69 -3.76 -50.84
C SER A 281 26.69 -2.74 -52.00
N SER A 282 25.53 -2.12 -52.26
CA SER A 282 25.29 -0.91 -53.10
C SER A 282 25.33 -1.14 -54.65
N SER A 283 24.79 -0.30 -55.57
CA SER A 283 24.20 1.05 -55.55
C SER A 283 23.19 1.30 -56.72
N SER A 284 22.42 2.40 -56.65
CA SER A 284 21.87 3.21 -57.77
C SER A 284 20.67 2.75 -58.65
N GLY A 285 19.79 3.72 -59.00
CA GLY A 285 18.87 3.73 -60.17
C GLY A 285 19.38 4.71 -61.26
N PRO A 286 18.55 5.41 -62.07
CA PRO A 286 17.07 5.48 -62.16
C PRO A 286 16.52 5.29 -63.61
N GLY A 287 15.23 5.58 -63.89
CA GLY A 287 14.82 6.05 -65.25
C GLY A 287 13.40 5.76 -65.80
N THR A 288 12.55 6.81 -65.81
CA THR A 288 11.52 7.16 -66.84
C THR A 288 10.32 6.25 -67.19
N SER A 289 9.26 6.90 -67.71
CA SER A 289 7.91 6.38 -67.92
C SER A 289 7.54 6.17 -69.40
N SER A 290 6.58 5.26 -69.67
CA SER A 290 5.62 5.38 -70.78
C SER A 290 4.39 4.48 -70.56
N GLU A 291 3.26 4.82 -71.18
CA GLU A 291 1.98 4.11 -71.08
C GLU A 291 1.83 3.06 -72.19
N SER A 292 1.06 1.98 -71.96
CA SER A 292 -0.11 1.59 -72.79
C SER A 292 -0.61 0.14 -72.54
N SER A 293 -1.90 0.04 -72.21
CA SER A 293 -2.86 -0.98 -72.67
C SER A 293 -2.65 -2.51 -72.49
N THR A 294 -3.55 -3.06 -71.65
CA THR A 294 -4.40 -4.25 -71.88
C THR A 294 -3.87 -5.70 -71.77
N SER A 295 -4.63 -6.46 -70.96
CA SER A 295 -5.09 -7.84 -71.21
C SER A 295 -4.10 -9.01 -71.12
N SER A 296 -3.97 -9.56 -69.92
CA SER A 296 -4.50 -10.91 -69.63
C SER A 296 -4.61 -11.15 -68.12
N ASN A 297 -5.63 -11.90 -67.69
CA ASN A 297 -5.91 -12.14 -66.26
C ASN A 297 -5.58 -13.62 -65.92
N PRO A 298 -4.51 -13.90 -65.15
CA PRO A 298 -4.11 -15.28 -64.86
C PRO A 298 -4.99 -15.89 -63.76
N THR A 299 -5.74 -16.93 -64.12
CA THR A 299 -6.61 -17.70 -63.20
C THR A 299 -5.78 -18.32 -62.07
N SER A 300 -5.94 -17.83 -60.84
CA SER A 300 -5.28 -18.40 -59.66
C SER A 300 -5.96 -19.69 -59.20
N SER A 301 -5.22 -20.79 -59.19
CA SER A 301 -5.68 -22.09 -58.68
C SER A 301 -6.05 -22.00 -57.20
N ASN A 302 -7.24 -22.48 -56.84
CA ASN A 302 -7.70 -22.52 -55.45
C ASN A 302 -6.90 -23.58 -54.66
N PRO A 303 -6.23 -23.26 -53.54
CA PRO A 303 -5.39 -24.22 -52.83
C PRO A 303 -6.23 -25.23 -52.03
N THR A 304 -6.22 -26.49 -52.47
CA THR A 304 -6.88 -27.60 -51.77
C THR A 304 -6.18 -27.90 -50.43
N SER A 305 -6.72 -27.39 -49.33
CA SER A 305 -6.21 -27.68 -47.98
C SER A 305 -6.58 -29.10 -47.54
N SER A 306 -5.58 -29.96 -47.37
CA SER A 306 -5.77 -31.30 -46.82
C SER A 306 -6.33 -31.26 -45.39
N ASN A 307 -7.50 -31.86 -45.18
CA ASN A 307 -8.14 -31.92 -43.87
C ASN A 307 -7.36 -32.90 -42.95
N PRO A 308 -6.86 -32.47 -41.77
CA PRO A 308 -6.07 -33.35 -40.90
C PRO A 308 -6.97 -34.37 -40.18
N THR A 309 -6.85 -35.64 -40.54
CA THR A 309 -7.57 -36.75 -39.89
C THR A 309 -7.04 -37.00 -38.48
N SER A 310 -7.64 -36.36 -37.47
CA SER A 310 -7.31 -36.61 -36.06
C SER A 310 -7.87 -37.97 -35.60
N SER A 311 -6.96 -38.87 -35.21
CA SER A 311 -7.32 -40.16 -34.61
C SER A 311 -8.07 -39.94 -33.29
N ASN A 312 -9.27 -40.50 -33.17
CA ASN A 312 -10.08 -40.38 -31.96
C ASN A 312 -9.47 -41.20 -30.81
N PRO A 313 -9.10 -40.62 -29.66
CA PRO A 313 -8.44 -41.37 -28.59
C PRO A 313 -9.41 -42.27 -27.83
N THR A 314 -9.23 -43.59 -27.93
CA THR A 314 -10.04 -44.59 -27.22
C THR A 314 -9.69 -44.62 -25.73
N SER A 315 -10.28 -43.72 -24.93
CA SER A 315 -10.11 -43.72 -23.47
C SER A 315 -10.86 -44.88 -22.83
N SER A 316 -10.13 -45.74 -22.12
CA SER A 316 -10.70 -46.83 -21.32
C SER A 316 -11.63 -46.27 -20.24
N ASN A 317 -12.87 -46.78 -20.17
CA ASN A 317 -13.87 -46.32 -19.21
C ASN A 317 -13.47 -46.76 -17.78
N PRO A 318 -13.26 -45.84 -16.82
CA PRO A 318 -12.87 -46.21 -15.46
C PRO A 318 -14.08 -46.75 -14.68
N THR A 319 -14.01 -48.01 -14.25
CA THR A 319 -15.05 -48.64 -13.43
C THR A 319 -15.06 -48.08 -12.01
N SER A 320 -15.75 -46.97 -11.78
CA SER A 320 -15.91 -46.38 -10.44
C SER A 320 -16.94 -47.16 -9.61
N SER A 321 -16.47 -47.78 -8.53
CA SER A 321 -17.34 -48.38 -7.51
C SER A 321 -18.26 -47.31 -6.91
N ASN A 322 -19.57 -47.58 -6.86
CA ASN A 322 -20.54 -46.65 -6.31
C ASN A 322 -20.33 -46.48 -4.79
N PRO A 323 -20.06 -45.27 -4.27
CA PRO A 323 -19.83 -45.06 -2.83
C PRO A 323 -21.15 -45.12 -2.06
N THR A 324 -21.32 -46.14 -1.22
CA THR A 324 -22.52 -46.30 -0.37
C THR A 324 -22.60 -45.19 0.67
N SER A 325 -23.42 -44.17 0.41
CA SER A 325 -23.62 -43.04 1.33
C SER A 325 -24.41 -43.47 2.57
N SER A 326 -23.70 -43.68 3.68
CA SER A 326 -24.31 -43.82 5.00
C SER A 326 -25.02 -42.50 5.38
N ASN A 327 -26.32 -42.58 5.63
CA ASN A 327 -27.15 -41.41 5.93
C ASN A 327 -26.76 -40.85 7.33
N PRO A 328 -26.37 -39.57 7.46
CA PRO A 328 -25.99 -39.00 8.76
C PRO A 328 -27.24 -38.78 9.63
N THR A 329 -27.39 -39.58 10.68
CA THR A 329 -28.51 -39.46 11.63
C THR A 329 -28.44 -38.12 12.37
N SER A 330 -29.36 -37.20 12.07
CA SER A 330 -29.42 -35.89 12.72
C SER A 330 -29.92 -36.00 14.17
N SER A 331 -29.02 -35.83 15.12
CA SER A 331 -29.38 -35.68 16.54
C SER A 331 -29.97 -34.29 16.78
N ASN A 332 -31.22 -34.25 17.26
CA ASN A 332 -31.93 -33.01 17.55
C ASN A 332 -31.26 -32.26 18.73
N PRO A 333 -30.91 -30.97 18.62
CA PRO A 333 -30.35 -30.23 19.73
C PRO A 333 -31.43 -29.87 20.77
N THR A 334 -31.36 -30.49 21.95
CA THR A 334 -32.29 -30.20 23.06
C THR A 334 -32.03 -28.79 23.62
N SER A 335 -32.95 -27.87 23.43
CA SER A 335 -32.84 -26.50 23.95
C SER A 335 -33.09 -26.44 25.46
N SER A 336 -32.05 -26.15 26.23
CA SER A 336 -32.14 -25.81 27.66
C SER A 336 -32.23 -24.29 27.84
N ASN A 337 -33.24 -23.85 28.58
CA ASN A 337 -33.59 -22.44 28.75
C ASN A 337 -32.66 -21.78 29.80
N PRO A 338 -32.03 -20.62 29.55
CA PRO A 338 -31.19 -19.96 30.55
C PRO A 338 -32.03 -19.27 31.62
N THR A 339 -31.99 -19.77 32.86
CA THR A 339 -32.63 -19.13 34.01
C THR A 339 -31.92 -17.82 34.36
N SER A 340 -32.63 -16.70 34.29
CA SER A 340 -32.09 -15.39 34.69
C SER A 340 -32.02 -15.27 36.22
N SER A 341 -30.86 -14.87 36.74
CA SER A 341 -30.69 -14.42 38.12
C SER A 341 -29.94 -13.08 38.13
N TYR A 342 -30.49 -12.10 38.86
CA TYR A 342 -29.90 -10.78 39.02
C TYR A 342 -29.06 -10.74 40.28
N THR A 343 -27.80 -10.32 40.17
CA THR A 343 -26.98 -9.86 41.29
C THR A 343 -26.22 -8.60 40.89
N VAL A 344 -26.35 -7.55 41.70
CA VAL A 344 -25.62 -6.29 41.56
C VAL A 344 -24.56 -6.22 42.65
N SER A 345 -23.30 -6.00 42.27
CA SER A 345 -22.33 -5.36 43.15
C SER A 345 -21.21 -4.72 42.33
N SER A 346 -20.52 -3.75 42.92
CA SER A 346 -19.50 -2.92 42.30
C SER A 346 -18.08 -3.38 42.67
N SER A 347 -17.14 -3.23 41.73
CA SER A 347 -15.83 -2.60 42.00
C SER A 347 -14.96 -2.46 40.75
N SER A 348 -14.04 -1.52 40.83
CA SER A 348 -12.99 -1.16 39.87
C SER A 348 -12.23 -2.32 39.23
N GLY A 349 -12.04 -2.26 37.91
CA GLY A 349 -11.03 -3.03 37.19
C GLY A 349 -10.76 -2.43 35.80
N LEU A 350 -9.48 -2.18 35.46
CA LEU A 350 -9.06 -1.79 34.11
C LEU A 350 -9.02 -3.04 33.21
N GLY A 351 -10.21 -3.52 32.83
CA GLY A 351 -10.37 -4.66 31.93
C GLY A 351 -10.29 -4.27 30.47
N TRP A 352 -9.13 -4.47 29.84
CA TRP A 352 -9.01 -4.50 28.38
C TRP A 352 -9.75 -5.74 27.85
N GLU A 353 -10.81 -5.55 27.07
CA GLU A 353 -11.63 -6.62 26.48
C GLU A 353 -11.24 -6.85 25.00
N PRO A 354 -10.44 -7.88 24.66
CA PRO A 354 -10.01 -8.14 23.28
C PRO A 354 -11.08 -8.89 22.49
N SER A 355 -12.31 -8.35 22.42
CA SER A 355 -13.47 -9.06 21.84
C SER A 355 -14.46 -8.18 21.07
N ARG A 356 -13.96 -7.10 20.45
CA ARG A 356 -14.73 -6.25 19.50
C ARG A 356 -14.06 -6.00 18.14
N LYS A 357 -13.06 -6.82 17.76
CA LYS A 357 -12.62 -6.87 16.35
C LYS A 357 -13.55 -7.76 15.52
N LEU A 358 -13.86 -7.30 14.31
CA LEU A 358 -14.65 -8.06 13.36
C LEU A 358 -13.86 -9.27 12.85
N ARG A 359 -14.55 -10.29 12.34
CA ARG A 359 -13.88 -11.28 11.49
C ARG A 359 -13.65 -10.65 10.12
N ILE A 360 -12.45 -10.80 9.59
CA ILE A 360 -12.24 -10.71 8.14
C ILE A 360 -13.08 -11.85 7.52
N TYR A 361 -13.89 -11.52 6.50
CA TYR A 361 -14.87 -12.39 5.83
C TYR A 361 -14.63 -12.38 4.31
#